data_AF-A0A8H8MTP6-F1
#
_entry.id   AF-A0A8H8MTP6-F1
#
_cell.length_a   1.000
_cell.length_b   1.000
_cell.length_c   1.000
_cell.angle_alpha   90.00
_cell.angle_beta   90.00
_cell.angle_gamma   90.00
#
_symmetry.space_group_name_H-M   'P 1'
#
loop_
_entity.id
_entity.type
_entity.pdbx_description
1 polymer ?
#
loop_
_entity_poly.entity_id
_entity_poly.type
_entity_poly.pdbx_seq_one_letter_code
_entity_poly.pdbx_strand_id
1 'polypeptide(L)'
;MLGLSRCVNARSHANLPKGNFLKTYSKKLGSKGYDKKLAIQRLSRFSSSGRTLPNSDTGRTQGNARRSLTTYGIIVGGLAFQFWLLTQSYALDAPELAVDPATSIKFPTRLKLDGESELTLLGVGVRTVSFLSIRVYSVGFYADLTNIDLKSLELCKDAEERIETLLKTTAFPTRATSYSHLRDGFIRAIQARQALARKAGKLEVEHEEALHAPLQQFKGLFPTAAFKKHEPMHIVLSSPKTQPRQLRIPPLGMVKDTWMATEFFRAYFQGTISPPLIEDVKRGVDSII
;
A
#
# COMPACT_ATOMS: atom_id res chain seq x y z
N MET A 1 44.38 -34.44 -18.06
CA MET A 1 44.84 -33.89 -19.35
C MET A 1 43.83 -32.85 -19.82
N LEU A 2 44.33 -31.66 -20.11
CA LEU A 2 43.61 -30.45 -20.51
C LEU A 2 42.99 -30.60 -21.90
N GLY A 3 41.80 -30.03 -22.10
CA GLY A 3 41.10 -29.98 -23.38
C GLY A 3 40.26 -28.71 -23.50
N LEU A 4 40.94 -27.56 -23.59
CA LEU A 4 40.40 -26.26 -23.98
C LEU A 4 39.85 -26.33 -25.42
N SER A 5 38.65 -25.80 -25.68
CA SER A 5 38.35 -25.16 -26.96
C SER A 5 37.14 -24.24 -26.97
N ARG A 6 37.48 -22.96 -27.17
CA ARG A 6 36.89 -21.98 -28.11
C ARG A 6 35.52 -21.38 -27.81
N CYS A 7 35.62 -20.16 -27.27
CA CYS A 7 34.74 -19.04 -27.56
C CYS A 7 34.49 -18.88 -29.07
N VAL A 8 33.23 -18.68 -29.46
CA VAL A 8 32.86 -18.04 -30.73
C VAL A 8 32.05 -16.79 -30.42
N ASN A 9 32.59 -15.69 -30.93
CA ASN A 9 32.15 -14.32 -30.81
C ASN A 9 31.20 -14.03 -31.98
N ALA A 10 29.96 -13.60 -31.72
CA ALA A 10 29.05 -13.12 -32.76
C ALA A 10 28.62 -11.69 -32.43
N ARG A 11 29.40 -10.73 -32.95
CA ARG A 11 28.96 -9.35 -33.17
C ARG A 11 27.95 -9.36 -34.31
N SER A 12 26.75 -8.83 -34.09
CA SER A 12 25.96 -8.25 -35.18
C SER A 12 25.58 -6.82 -34.80
N HIS A 13 26.09 -5.90 -35.60
CA HIS A 13 25.70 -4.50 -35.64
C HIS A 13 24.33 -4.41 -36.34
N ALA A 14 23.34 -3.83 -35.69
CA ALA A 14 22.13 -3.36 -36.34
C ALA A 14 21.97 -1.86 -36.08
N ASN A 15 22.10 -1.09 -37.16
CA ASN A 15 21.93 0.35 -37.25
C ASN A 15 20.51 0.76 -36.84
N LEU A 16 20.39 1.70 -35.89
CA LEU A 16 19.16 2.43 -35.60
C LEU A 16 19.15 3.75 -36.40
N PRO A 17 18.12 4.06 -37.20
CA PRO A 17 17.98 5.39 -37.75
C PRO A 17 17.43 6.36 -36.69
N LYS A 18 18.14 7.49 -36.53
CA LYS A 18 17.67 8.69 -35.84
C LYS A 18 16.69 9.43 -36.77
N GLY A 19 15.54 9.85 -36.25
CA GLY A 19 14.62 10.72 -36.96
C GLY A 19 13.38 11.08 -36.14
N ASN A 20 13.42 12.25 -35.50
CA ASN A 20 12.25 13.00 -35.04
C ASN A 20 11.24 13.16 -36.18
N PHE A 21 9.93 13.01 -35.92
CA PHE A 21 8.95 13.98 -36.43
C PHE A 21 7.63 13.89 -35.65
N LEU A 22 7.41 14.92 -34.83
CA LEU A 22 6.12 15.33 -34.27
C LEU A 22 5.14 15.67 -35.41
N LYS A 23 3.84 15.44 -35.14
CA LYS A 23 2.63 15.58 -36.00
C LYS A 23 2.16 14.20 -36.44
N THR A 24 1.07 13.68 -35.88
CA THR A 24 -0.28 14.07 -36.30
C THR A 24 -1.27 13.46 -35.33
N TYR A 25 -1.99 14.26 -34.53
CA TYR A 25 -3.35 13.97 -34.04
C TYR A 25 -3.91 15.25 -33.41
N SER A 26 -4.13 16.25 -34.27
CA SER A 26 -5.00 17.39 -34.01
C SER A 26 -6.03 17.44 -35.13
N LYS A 27 -7.23 16.93 -34.86
CA LYS A 27 -8.51 17.43 -35.40
C LYS A 27 -9.65 16.59 -34.83
N LYS A 28 -10.72 17.30 -34.44
CA LYS A 28 -12.01 16.87 -33.90
C LYS A 28 -12.03 16.46 -32.42
N LEU A 29 -12.24 17.45 -31.56
CA LEU A 29 -13.54 17.63 -30.90
C LEU A 29 -13.65 19.10 -30.49
N GLY A 30 -14.64 19.78 -31.05
CA GLY A 30 -14.89 21.20 -30.85
C GLY A 30 -15.56 21.48 -29.51
N SER A 31 -15.25 22.67 -29.00
CA SER A 31 -16.22 23.67 -28.54
C SER A 31 -17.33 23.17 -27.59
N LYS A 32 -17.09 23.29 -26.28
CA LYS A 32 -18.09 23.87 -25.36
C LYS A 32 -17.37 24.78 -24.37
N GLY A 33 -17.61 26.08 -24.52
CA GLY A 33 -17.13 27.12 -23.62
C GLY A 33 -17.73 26.96 -22.23
N TYR A 34 -16.88 27.08 -21.21
CA TYR A 34 -17.28 27.23 -19.82
C TYR A 34 -17.17 28.71 -19.46
N ASP A 35 -18.33 29.34 -19.32
CA ASP A 35 -18.52 30.71 -18.88
C ASP A 35 -18.21 30.82 -17.37
N LYS A 36 -17.25 31.67 -17.02
CA LYS A 36 -16.76 31.93 -15.65
C LYS A 36 -17.64 32.93 -14.87
N LYS A 37 -18.92 33.08 -15.20
CA LYS A 37 -19.85 34.03 -14.53
C LYS A 37 -21.08 33.39 -13.85
N LEU A 38 -20.93 32.21 -13.26
CA LEU A 38 -21.99 31.63 -12.42
C LEU A 38 -21.45 30.96 -11.14
N ALA A 39 -20.67 31.71 -10.36
CA ALA A 39 -20.25 31.28 -9.01
C ALA A 39 -20.09 32.44 -8.01
N ILE A 40 -20.64 33.62 -8.31
CA ILE A 40 -20.67 34.78 -7.40
C ILE A 40 -22.07 35.41 -7.46
N GLN A 41 -23.07 34.70 -6.97
CA GLN A 41 -24.36 35.31 -6.62
C GLN A 41 -25.18 34.45 -5.66
N ARG A 42 -24.54 33.93 -4.59
CA ARG A 42 -25.24 33.22 -3.51
C ARG A 42 -24.69 33.47 -2.10
N LEU A 43 -24.06 34.62 -1.87
CA LEU A 43 -23.58 35.06 -0.55
C LEU A 43 -23.85 36.55 -0.27
N SER A 44 -25.04 37.03 -0.60
CA SER A 44 -25.49 38.35 -0.15
C SER A 44 -27.02 38.40 -0.10
N ARG A 45 -27.61 37.73 0.89
CA ARG A 45 -28.97 37.97 1.38
C ARG A 45 -29.22 37.11 2.61
N PHE A 46 -28.74 37.56 3.76
CA PHE A 46 -29.36 37.29 5.06
C PHE A 46 -28.81 38.31 6.06
N SER A 47 -29.37 39.51 5.99
CA SER A 47 -29.27 40.54 7.02
C SER A 47 -30.69 41.02 7.31
N SER A 48 -30.89 41.41 8.57
CA SER A 48 -32.06 42.03 9.19
C SER A 48 -33.37 41.24 9.24
N SER A 49 -33.58 40.56 10.37
CA SER A 49 -34.90 40.56 11.00
C SER A 49 -34.72 40.65 12.51
N GLY A 50 -34.84 41.88 13.03
CA GLY A 50 -34.87 42.15 14.46
C GLY A 50 -36.13 41.56 15.08
N ARG A 51 -35.97 40.86 16.21
CA ARG A 51 -37.05 40.60 17.15
C ARG A 51 -36.68 41.27 18.46
N THR A 52 -37.52 42.22 18.83
CA THR A 52 -37.64 42.85 20.13
C THR A 52 -37.94 41.81 21.21
N LEU A 53 -37.13 41.78 22.26
CA LEU A 53 -37.45 41.11 23.53
C LEU A 53 -37.92 42.17 24.53
N PRO A 54 -38.98 41.92 25.31
CA PRO A 54 -39.47 42.89 26.28
C PRO A 54 -38.62 42.89 27.55
N ASN A 55 -38.47 44.10 28.05
CA ASN A 55 -37.86 44.47 29.31
C ASN A 55 -38.75 44.01 30.49
N SER A 56 -38.16 43.38 31.51
CA SER A 56 -38.77 43.29 32.84
C SER A 56 -37.68 43.38 33.90
N ASP A 57 -37.59 44.56 34.49
CA ASP A 57 -37.00 44.79 35.81
C ASP A 57 -37.66 43.89 36.86
N THR A 58 -36.85 43.37 37.79
CA THR A 58 -37.02 43.48 39.25
C THR A 58 -36.12 42.47 39.96
N GLY A 59 -35.59 42.84 41.14
CA GLY A 59 -35.25 41.86 42.17
C GLY A 59 -33.79 41.81 42.62
N ARG A 60 -33.36 42.86 43.30
CA ARG A 60 -32.21 42.89 44.19
C ARG A 60 -32.49 41.97 45.40
N THR A 61 -31.75 40.87 45.55
CA THR A 61 -31.57 40.20 46.85
C THR A 61 -30.10 39.84 47.06
N GLN A 62 -29.54 40.54 48.03
CA GLN A 62 -28.20 40.38 48.58
C GLN A 62 -28.25 39.18 49.55
N GLY A 63 -27.44 38.15 49.32
CA GLY A 63 -27.46 36.94 50.15
C GLY A 63 -26.13 36.18 50.11
N ASN A 64 -25.30 36.43 51.11
CA ASN A 64 -24.31 35.52 51.72
C ASN A 64 -23.34 34.75 50.80
N ALA A 65 -22.32 35.46 50.32
CA ALA A 65 -21.05 34.87 49.92
C ALA A 65 -20.24 34.49 51.17
N ARG A 66 -20.39 33.26 51.67
CA ARG A 66 -19.43 32.58 52.56
C ARG A 66 -19.82 31.11 52.72
N ARG A 67 -19.33 30.27 51.81
CA ARG A 67 -18.97 28.84 51.98
C ARG A 67 -18.88 28.19 50.60
N SER A 68 -17.72 27.60 50.33
CA SER A 68 -17.41 26.60 49.28
C SER A 68 -16.28 27.05 48.35
N LEU A 69 -15.05 27.03 48.87
CA LEU A 69 -13.84 27.14 48.05
C LEU A 69 -12.84 26.01 48.32
N THR A 70 -13.10 25.16 49.32
CA THR A 70 -12.24 24.01 49.66
C THR A 70 -12.69 22.68 49.02
N THR A 71 -13.92 22.57 48.51
CA THR A 71 -14.44 21.31 47.94
C THR A 71 -14.19 21.16 46.42
N TYR A 72 -13.95 22.26 45.70
CA TYR A 72 -13.71 22.22 44.25
C TYR A 72 -12.28 21.80 43.87
N GLY A 73 -11.28 22.07 44.72
CA GLY A 73 -9.87 21.73 44.44
C GLY A 73 -9.59 20.22 44.40
N ILE A 74 -10.31 19.43 45.19
CA ILE A 74 -10.12 17.96 45.28
C ILE A 74 -10.73 17.26 44.06
N ILE A 75 -11.85 17.75 43.53
CA ILE A 75 -12.53 17.16 42.38
C ILE A 75 -11.74 17.43 41.08
N VAL A 76 -11.17 18.64 40.92
CA VAL A 76 -10.35 18.98 39.74
C VAL A 76 -9.00 18.25 39.76
N GLY A 77 -8.35 18.13 40.92
CA GLY A 77 -7.11 17.35 41.05
C GLY A 77 -7.31 15.86 40.79
N GLY A 78 -8.40 15.28 41.29
CA GLY A 78 -8.75 13.88 41.04
C GLY A 78 -9.07 13.58 39.57
N LEU A 79 -9.78 14.48 38.89
CA LEU A 79 -10.05 14.36 37.45
C LEU A 79 -8.78 14.54 36.60
N ALA A 80 -7.89 15.46 36.97
CA ALA A 80 -6.61 15.62 36.29
C ALA A 80 -5.69 14.41 36.50
N PHE A 81 -5.67 13.82 37.70
CA PHE A 81 -4.90 12.62 38.00
C PHE A 81 -5.47 11.36 37.32
N GLN A 82 -6.80 11.21 37.29
CA GLN A 82 -7.47 10.17 36.51
C GLN A 82 -7.25 10.36 35.01
N PHE A 83 -7.32 11.59 34.51
CA PHE A 83 -7.01 11.89 33.11
C PHE A 83 -5.54 11.60 32.79
N TRP A 84 -4.60 11.92 33.69
CA TRP A 84 -3.18 11.61 33.55
C TRP A 84 -2.92 10.10 33.55
N LEU A 85 -3.51 9.35 34.48
CA LEU A 85 -3.47 7.87 34.52
C LEU A 85 -4.07 7.24 33.26
N LEU A 86 -5.19 7.76 32.77
CA LEU A 86 -5.82 7.32 31.53
C LEU A 86 -4.94 7.65 30.32
N THR A 87 -4.37 8.85 30.21
CA THR A 87 -3.42 9.16 29.12
C THR A 87 -2.17 8.29 29.15
N GLN A 88 -1.69 7.90 30.33
CA GLN A 88 -0.53 7.04 30.46
C GLN A 88 -0.83 5.59 30.05
N SER A 89 -2.06 5.10 30.28
CA SER A 89 -2.47 3.78 29.79
C SER A 89 -2.74 3.75 28.28
N TYR A 90 -3.25 4.83 27.68
CA TYR A 90 -3.41 4.91 26.21
C TYR A 90 -2.08 5.11 25.45
N ALA A 91 -1.05 5.66 26.10
CA ALA A 91 0.25 5.91 25.47
C ALA A 91 1.15 4.65 25.39
N LEU A 92 0.84 3.57 26.11
CA LEU A 92 1.67 2.37 26.18
C LEU A 92 1.49 1.38 25.02
N ASP A 93 0.44 1.53 24.20
CA ASP A 93 0.11 0.61 23.10
C ASP A 93 0.02 1.30 21.73
N ALA A 94 0.64 2.48 21.56
CA ALA A 94 0.76 3.05 20.22
C ALA A 94 1.65 2.10 19.37
N PRO A 95 1.13 1.51 18.27
CA PRO A 95 1.95 0.65 17.44
C PRO A 95 3.13 1.45 16.93
N GLU A 96 4.33 0.90 17.05
CA GLU A 96 5.51 1.49 16.43
C GLU A 96 5.24 1.60 14.92
N LEU A 97 5.44 2.79 14.36
CA LEU A 97 5.10 3.09 12.97
C LEU A 97 6.38 3.36 12.17
N ALA A 98 6.62 2.58 11.13
CA ALA A 98 7.58 2.93 10.10
C ALA A 98 6.95 3.95 9.13
N VAL A 99 7.76 4.82 8.56
CA VAL A 99 7.30 5.86 7.64
C VAL A 99 7.98 5.68 6.29
N ASP A 100 7.19 5.59 5.21
CA ASP A 100 7.74 5.65 3.86
C ASP A 100 8.31 7.06 3.62
N PRO A 101 9.64 7.20 3.43
CA PRO A 101 10.28 8.51 3.26
C PRO A 101 9.75 9.25 2.02
N ALA A 102 9.30 8.52 1.00
CA ALA A 102 8.86 9.13 -0.25
C ALA A 102 7.44 9.70 -0.18
N THR A 103 6.57 9.22 0.71
CA THR A 103 5.14 9.64 0.75
C THR A 103 4.66 10.08 2.13
N SER A 104 5.47 9.89 3.16
CA SER A 104 5.12 10.08 4.56
C SER A 104 3.95 9.20 5.04
N ILE A 105 3.63 8.13 4.29
CA ILE A 105 2.65 7.14 4.70
C ILE A 105 3.23 6.29 5.82
N LYS A 106 2.43 6.09 6.87
CA LYS A 106 2.82 5.31 8.04
C LYS A 106 2.35 3.86 7.92
N PHE A 107 3.21 2.94 8.33
CA PHE A 107 3.02 1.50 8.32
C PHE A 107 3.23 0.97 9.74
N PRO A 108 2.30 0.19 10.31
CA PRO A 108 2.54 -0.43 11.61
C PRO A 108 3.65 -1.46 11.50
N THR A 109 4.55 -1.54 12.49
CA THR A 109 5.62 -2.54 12.51
C THR A 109 5.10 -3.96 12.70
N ARG A 110 3.94 -4.11 13.36
CA ARG A 110 3.21 -5.37 13.49
C ARG A 110 1.80 -5.24 12.91
N LEU A 111 1.40 -6.23 12.13
CA LEU A 111 0.11 -6.26 11.45
C LEU A 111 -0.59 -7.58 11.74
N LYS A 112 -1.77 -7.49 12.37
CA LYS A 112 -2.67 -8.64 12.57
C LYS A 112 -3.83 -8.55 11.58
N LEU A 113 -3.95 -9.54 10.71
CA LEU A 113 -5.04 -9.65 9.75
C LEU A 113 -5.95 -10.83 10.13
N ASP A 114 -7.22 -10.74 9.77
CA ASP A 114 -8.19 -11.78 10.07
C ASP A 114 -7.82 -13.11 9.41
N GLY A 115 -7.58 -14.12 10.25
CA GLY A 115 -7.20 -15.46 9.82
C GLY A 115 -5.71 -15.64 9.49
N GLU A 116 -4.88 -14.62 9.72
CA GLU A 116 -3.43 -14.69 9.56
C GLU A 116 -2.74 -14.58 10.93
N SER A 117 -1.51 -15.11 11.02
CA SER A 117 -0.60 -14.86 12.14
C SER A 117 -0.19 -13.39 12.19
N GLU A 118 0.38 -12.96 13.33
CA GLU A 118 0.93 -11.62 13.43
C GLU A 118 2.12 -11.47 12.47
N LEU A 119 2.03 -10.50 11.56
CA LEU A 119 3.04 -10.23 10.56
C LEU A 119 3.93 -9.08 11.01
N THR A 120 5.23 -9.18 10.73
CA THR A 120 6.22 -8.14 11.01
C THR A 120 6.60 -7.40 9.74
N LEU A 121 6.68 -6.08 9.81
CA LEU A 121 7.12 -5.23 8.71
C LEU A 121 8.63 -5.39 8.51
N LEU A 122 9.02 -5.70 7.28
CA LEU A 122 10.43 -5.86 6.90
C LEU A 122 10.95 -4.72 6.05
N GLY A 123 10.07 -3.95 5.41
CA GLY A 123 10.50 -2.78 4.65
C GLY A 123 9.34 -2.07 3.97
N VAL A 124 9.57 -0.81 3.64
CA VAL A 124 8.63 0.08 2.96
C VAL A 124 9.25 0.65 1.69
N GLY A 125 8.40 1.04 0.74
CA GLY A 125 8.85 1.76 -0.43
C GLY A 125 7.70 2.27 -1.28
N VAL A 126 8.06 2.98 -2.35
CA VAL A 126 7.10 3.61 -3.25
C VAL A 126 7.22 3.05 -4.66
N ARG A 127 6.07 2.66 -5.22
CA ARG A 127 5.98 2.38 -6.65
C ARG A 127 5.89 3.68 -7.44
N THR A 128 6.77 3.80 -8.43
CA THR A 128 6.88 4.99 -9.29
C THR A 128 6.72 4.61 -10.76
N VAL A 129 6.12 5.50 -11.58
CA VAL A 129 6.05 5.32 -13.05
C VAL A 129 7.06 6.20 -13.79
N SER A 130 7.67 5.66 -14.83
CA SER A 130 8.96 6.09 -15.41
C SER A 130 8.97 7.44 -16.13
N PHE A 131 7.83 7.97 -16.58
CA PHE A 131 7.84 9.16 -17.44
C PHE A 131 7.85 10.50 -16.69
N LEU A 132 7.34 10.53 -15.46
CA LEU A 132 7.22 11.76 -14.64
C LEU A 132 7.55 11.52 -13.17
N SER A 133 8.14 10.37 -12.85
CA SER A 133 8.35 9.89 -11.48
C SER A 133 7.11 10.03 -10.59
N ILE A 134 5.93 9.77 -11.17
CA ILE A 134 4.67 9.86 -10.43
C ILE A 134 4.63 8.68 -9.45
N ARG A 135 4.53 9.01 -8.17
CA ARG A 135 4.30 8.08 -7.06
C ARG A 135 2.88 7.53 -7.16
N VAL A 136 2.77 6.24 -7.45
CA VAL A 136 1.48 5.57 -7.64
C VAL A 136 0.93 5.12 -6.28
N TYR A 137 1.73 4.40 -5.52
CA TYR A 137 1.37 4.00 -4.16
C TYR A 137 2.62 3.71 -3.34
N SER A 138 2.47 3.83 -2.02
CA SER A 138 3.40 3.22 -1.06
C SER A 138 3.01 1.79 -0.79
N VAL A 139 4.00 0.99 -0.45
CA VAL A 139 3.89 -0.43 -0.17
C VAL A 139 4.81 -0.77 1.00
N GLY A 140 4.30 -1.59 1.92
CA GLY A 140 5.06 -2.18 3.02
C GLY A 140 5.06 -3.70 2.84
N PHE A 141 6.20 -4.35 2.99
CA PHE A 141 6.35 -5.79 2.89
C PHE A 141 6.38 -6.39 4.30
N TYR A 142 5.42 -7.25 4.57
CA TYR A 142 5.28 -7.94 5.85
C TYR A 142 5.59 -9.43 5.70
N ALA A 143 6.09 -10.08 6.74
CA ALA A 143 6.26 -11.53 6.81
C ALA A 143 5.84 -12.09 8.17
N ASP A 144 5.34 -13.32 8.19
CA ASP A 144 5.15 -14.08 9.44
C ASP A 144 6.51 -14.58 9.93
N LEU A 145 7.02 -13.99 11.02
CA LEU A 145 8.29 -14.41 11.64
C LEU A 145 8.12 -15.53 12.68
N THR A 146 6.89 -15.86 13.07
CA THR A 146 6.61 -16.84 14.14
C THR A 146 6.85 -18.28 13.68
N ASN A 147 6.65 -18.56 12.39
CA ASN A 147 6.72 -19.90 11.80
C ASN A 147 7.90 -20.08 10.84
N ILE A 148 8.97 -19.30 11.02
CA ILE A 148 10.15 -19.37 10.16
C ILE A 148 11.18 -20.30 10.76
N ASP A 149 11.77 -21.14 9.91
CA ASP A 149 13.00 -21.84 10.22
C ASP A 149 14.19 -20.87 10.10
N LEU A 150 14.59 -20.25 11.22
CA LEU A 150 15.68 -19.27 11.27
C LEU A 150 16.99 -19.84 10.71
N LYS A 151 17.25 -21.14 10.90
CA LYS A 151 18.44 -21.80 10.34
C LYS A 151 18.44 -21.76 8.82
N SER A 152 17.26 -21.92 8.20
CA SER A 152 17.15 -21.81 6.74
C SER A 152 17.47 -20.40 6.24
N LEU A 153 17.15 -19.35 7.02
CA LEU A 153 17.51 -17.97 6.67
C LEU A 153 19.00 -17.67 6.85
N GLU A 154 19.63 -18.23 7.89
CA GLU A 154 21.07 -18.10 8.13
C GLU A 154 21.91 -18.77 7.02
N LEU A 155 21.42 -19.88 6.48
CA LEU A 155 22.08 -20.61 5.39
C LEU A 155 21.93 -19.95 4.01
N CYS A 156 21.03 -18.98 3.86
CA CYS A 156 20.89 -18.22 2.63
C CYS A 156 22.15 -17.40 2.35
N LYS A 157 22.59 -17.40 1.10
CA LYS A 157 23.83 -16.74 0.66
C LYS A 157 23.72 -15.22 0.67
N ASP A 158 22.53 -14.72 0.36
CA ASP A 158 22.24 -13.31 0.22
C ASP A 158 20.81 -12.98 0.66
N ALA A 159 20.54 -11.68 0.77
CA ALA A 159 19.22 -11.17 1.15
C ALA A 159 18.12 -11.54 0.15
N GLU A 160 18.44 -11.80 -1.13
CA GLU A 160 17.44 -12.18 -2.14
C GLU A 160 16.92 -13.59 -1.87
N GLU A 161 17.81 -14.53 -1.58
CA GLU A 161 17.45 -15.90 -1.18
C GLU A 161 16.65 -15.93 0.13
N ARG A 162 16.97 -15.03 1.07
CA ARG A 162 16.18 -14.85 2.30
C ARG A 162 14.78 -14.31 2.00
N ILE A 163 14.67 -13.28 1.16
CA ILE A 163 13.39 -12.73 0.72
C ILE A 163 12.54 -13.83 0.07
N GLU A 164 13.13 -14.64 -0.80
CA GLU A 164 12.44 -15.77 -1.44
C GLU A 164 11.89 -16.78 -0.43
N THR A 165 12.65 -17.05 0.63
CA THR A 165 12.20 -17.89 1.75
C THR A 165 11.07 -17.24 2.55
N LEU A 166 11.01 -15.91 2.58
CA LEU A 166 9.99 -15.09 3.26
C LEU A 166 8.74 -14.81 2.43
N LEU A 167 8.74 -15.05 1.11
CA LEU A 167 7.55 -14.98 0.23
C LEU A 167 6.51 -16.09 0.53
N LYS A 168 6.44 -16.54 1.78
CA LYS A 168 5.53 -17.56 2.30
C LYS A 168 4.23 -16.92 2.83
N THR A 169 4.28 -15.70 3.34
CA THR A 169 3.15 -14.98 3.96
C THR A 169 3.33 -13.47 3.84
N THR A 170 3.08 -12.90 2.66
CA THR A 170 3.30 -11.47 2.45
C THR A 170 2.01 -10.68 2.42
N ALA A 171 2.01 -9.52 3.09
CA ALA A 171 0.99 -8.48 2.93
C ALA A 171 1.58 -7.20 2.29
N PHE A 172 0.84 -6.54 1.41
CA PHE A 172 1.14 -5.19 0.91
C PHE A 172 0.00 -4.23 1.25
N PRO A 173 0.22 -3.11 1.97
CA PRO A 173 -0.74 -2.00 2.03
C PRO A 173 -0.49 -1.06 0.86
N THR A 174 -1.48 -0.81 -0.01
CA THR A 174 -1.38 0.26 -1.03
C THR A 174 -2.22 1.47 -0.64
N ARG A 175 -1.63 2.67 -0.68
CA ARG A 175 -2.35 3.94 -0.59
C ARG A 175 -2.05 4.80 -1.83
N ALA A 176 -3.12 5.29 -2.48
CA ALA A 176 -3.18 6.41 -3.44
C ALA A 176 -3.41 6.16 -4.96
N THR A 177 -4.14 5.11 -5.39
CA THR A 177 -4.74 5.08 -6.76
C THR A 177 -6.11 4.40 -6.80
N SER A 178 -6.82 4.49 -7.95
CA SER A 178 -8.05 3.73 -8.20
C SER A 178 -7.79 2.23 -8.42
N TYR A 179 -8.82 1.41 -8.17
CA TYR A 179 -8.76 -0.04 -8.41
C TYR A 179 -8.35 -0.39 -9.84
N SER A 180 -8.82 0.35 -10.85
CA SER A 180 -8.47 0.07 -12.25
C SER A 180 -6.97 0.26 -12.52
N HIS A 181 -6.34 1.29 -11.96
CA HIS A 181 -4.89 1.50 -12.12
C HIS A 181 -4.07 0.43 -11.41
N LEU A 182 -4.51 0.04 -10.19
CA LEU A 182 -3.88 -1.06 -9.45
C LEU A 182 -3.99 -2.36 -10.22
N ARG A 183 -5.21 -2.75 -10.61
CA ARG A 183 -5.52 -3.93 -11.42
C ARG A 183 -4.63 -4.02 -12.65
N ASP A 184 -4.61 -2.97 -13.46
CA ASP A 184 -3.87 -2.99 -14.72
C ASP A 184 -2.35 -3.02 -14.46
N GLY A 185 -1.87 -2.38 -13.40
CA GLY A 185 -0.48 -2.46 -12.96
C GLY A 185 -0.08 -3.87 -12.51
N PHE A 186 -0.93 -4.53 -11.73
CA PHE A 186 -0.73 -5.89 -11.23
C PHE A 186 -0.79 -6.92 -12.35
N ILE A 187 -1.78 -6.83 -13.25
CA ILE A 187 -1.88 -7.72 -14.41
C ILE A 187 -0.62 -7.61 -15.29
N ARG A 188 -0.15 -6.39 -15.57
CA ARG A 188 1.10 -6.19 -16.33
C ARG A 188 2.31 -6.80 -15.62
N ALA A 189 2.39 -6.71 -14.29
CA ALA A 189 3.47 -7.31 -13.52
C ALA A 189 3.47 -8.84 -13.64
N ILE A 190 2.30 -9.49 -13.46
CA ILE A 190 2.18 -10.95 -13.59
C ILE A 190 2.49 -11.40 -15.03
N GLN A 191 1.98 -10.70 -16.04
CA GLN A 191 2.26 -11.02 -17.45
C GLN A 191 3.74 -10.87 -17.80
N ALA A 192 4.43 -9.87 -17.24
CA ALA A 192 5.88 -9.75 -17.40
C ALA A 192 6.62 -10.95 -16.79
N ARG A 193 6.15 -11.45 -15.64
CA ARG A 193 6.67 -12.70 -15.03
C ARG A 193 6.39 -13.93 -15.88
N GLN A 194 5.20 -14.04 -16.48
CA GLN A 194 4.88 -15.12 -17.43
C GLN A 194 5.85 -15.13 -18.61
N ALA A 195 6.09 -13.95 -19.21
CA ALA A 195 7.03 -13.83 -20.32
C ALA A 195 8.47 -14.21 -19.93
N LEU A 196 8.92 -13.84 -18.73
CA LEU A 196 10.24 -14.24 -18.21
C LEU A 196 10.32 -15.75 -17.96
N ALA A 197 9.28 -16.35 -17.34
CA ALA A 197 9.23 -17.78 -17.06
C ALA A 197 9.20 -18.61 -18.36
N ARG A 198 8.43 -18.17 -19.37
CA ARG A 198 8.41 -18.76 -20.71
C ARG A 198 9.79 -18.70 -21.37
N LYS A 199 10.44 -17.52 -21.34
CA LYS A 199 11.80 -17.36 -21.89
C LYS A 199 12.82 -18.26 -21.19
N ALA A 200 12.63 -18.53 -19.90
CA ALA A 200 13.49 -19.39 -19.10
C ALA A 200 13.14 -20.89 -19.22
N GLY A 201 12.10 -21.28 -19.97
CA GLY A 201 11.64 -22.67 -20.04
C GLY A 201 11.10 -23.21 -18.71
N LYS A 202 10.69 -22.32 -17.79
CA LYS A 202 10.15 -22.68 -16.46
C LYS A 202 8.62 -22.72 -16.42
N LEU A 203 7.99 -22.52 -17.58
CA LEU A 203 6.54 -22.50 -17.73
C LEU A 203 6.17 -23.43 -18.89
N GLU A 204 5.57 -24.57 -18.54
CA GLU A 204 5.02 -25.51 -19.51
C GLU A 204 3.87 -24.87 -20.29
N VAL A 205 3.71 -25.24 -21.56
CA VAL A 205 2.68 -24.66 -22.45
C VAL A 205 1.28 -24.88 -21.88
N GLU A 206 0.99 -26.09 -21.40
CA GLU A 206 -0.29 -26.43 -20.77
C GLU A 206 -0.56 -25.56 -19.53
N HIS A 207 0.48 -25.29 -18.73
CA HIS A 207 0.34 -24.43 -17.56
C HIS A 207 0.16 -22.96 -17.95
N GLU A 208 0.84 -22.48 -18.99
CA GLU A 208 0.65 -21.12 -19.54
C GLU A 208 -0.79 -20.90 -20.00
N GLU A 209 -1.40 -21.88 -20.68
CA GLU A 209 -2.80 -21.85 -21.09
C GLU A 209 -3.74 -21.86 -19.86
N ALA A 210 -3.47 -22.73 -18.89
CA ALA A 210 -4.25 -22.83 -17.66
C ALA A 210 -4.24 -21.52 -16.83
N LEU A 211 -3.18 -20.71 -16.92
CA LEU A 211 -3.08 -19.42 -16.23
C LEU A 211 -4.07 -18.36 -16.72
N HIS A 212 -4.74 -18.57 -17.86
CA HIS A 212 -5.75 -17.64 -18.34
C HIS A 212 -6.91 -17.47 -17.35
N ALA A 213 -7.44 -18.56 -16.81
CA ALA A 213 -8.56 -18.55 -15.87
C ALA A 213 -8.26 -17.77 -14.56
N PRO A 214 -7.18 -18.06 -13.81
CA PRO A 214 -6.86 -17.32 -12.59
C PRO A 214 -6.54 -15.84 -12.86
N LEU A 215 -5.95 -15.50 -14.02
CA LEU A 215 -5.75 -14.10 -14.41
C LEU A 215 -7.07 -13.35 -14.63
N GLN A 216 -8.05 -13.96 -15.29
CA GLN A 216 -9.38 -13.33 -15.44
C GLN A 216 -10.09 -13.20 -14.10
N GLN A 217 -10.00 -14.22 -13.24
CA GLN A 217 -10.55 -14.17 -11.88
C GLN A 217 -9.91 -13.02 -11.10
N PHE A 218 -8.57 -12.91 -11.11
CA PHE A 218 -7.85 -11.83 -10.44
C PHE A 218 -8.26 -10.46 -10.94
N LYS A 219 -8.37 -10.30 -12.27
CA LYS A 219 -8.85 -9.07 -12.90
C LYS A 219 -10.26 -8.70 -12.44
N GLY A 220 -11.13 -9.70 -12.27
CA GLY A 220 -12.52 -9.54 -11.85
C GLY A 220 -12.71 -9.15 -10.37
N LEU A 221 -11.70 -9.33 -9.52
CA LEU A 221 -11.77 -8.91 -8.10
C LEU A 221 -11.86 -7.39 -7.94
N PHE A 222 -11.34 -6.63 -8.90
CA PHE A 222 -11.20 -5.18 -8.78
C PHE A 222 -12.45 -4.47 -9.34
N PRO A 223 -13.25 -3.80 -8.49
CA PRO A 223 -14.45 -3.10 -8.95
C PRO A 223 -14.07 -1.87 -9.77
N THR A 224 -15.00 -1.42 -10.62
CA THR A 224 -14.85 -0.17 -11.40
C THR A 224 -14.97 1.08 -10.52
N ALA A 225 -15.47 0.94 -9.29
CA ALA A 225 -15.63 2.04 -8.34
C ALA A 225 -14.28 2.71 -8.01
N ALA A 226 -14.32 3.95 -7.52
CA ALA A 226 -13.13 4.60 -7.02
C ALA A 226 -12.69 3.99 -5.68
N PHE A 227 -11.39 3.81 -5.49
CA PHE A 227 -10.82 3.45 -4.19
C PHE A 227 -10.94 4.65 -3.24
N LYS A 228 -11.37 4.44 -1.99
CA LYS A 228 -11.37 5.52 -1.01
C LYS A 228 -9.94 5.96 -0.78
N LYS A 229 -9.70 7.26 -0.91
CA LYS A 229 -8.38 7.82 -0.66
C LYS A 229 -7.98 7.49 0.78
N HIS A 230 -6.74 7.05 0.97
CA HIS A 230 -6.16 6.74 2.28
C HIS A 230 -6.70 5.47 2.98
N GLU A 231 -7.47 4.62 2.32
CA GLU A 231 -7.75 3.28 2.84
C GLU A 231 -6.55 2.35 2.54
N PRO A 232 -6.08 1.52 3.49
CA PRO A 232 -5.09 0.49 3.17
C PRO A 232 -5.79 -0.67 2.45
N MET A 233 -5.20 -1.14 1.35
CA MET A 233 -5.59 -2.42 0.74
C MET A 233 -4.54 -3.45 1.07
N HIS A 234 -4.94 -4.58 1.66
CA HIS A 234 -4.05 -5.69 1.96
C HIS A 234 -4.13 -6.76 0.86
N ILE A 235 -2.96 -7.25 0.42
CA ILE A 235 -2.85 -8.38 -0.51
C ILE A 235 -2.05 -9.45 0.19
N VAL A 236 -2.67 -10.60 0.49
CA VAL A 236 -2.12 -11.64 1.34
C VAL A 236 -1.83 -12.90 0.54
N LEU A 237 -0.65 -13.48 0.75
CA LEU A 237 -0.28 -14.78 0.22
C LEU A 237 -0.49 -15.89 1.26
N SER A 238 -1.25 -16.93 0.90
CA SER A 238 -1.42 -18.06 1.82
C SER A 238 -0.12 -18.81 2.09
N SER A 239 -0.07 -19.43 3.27
CA SER A 239 1.01 -20.35 3.67
C SER A 239 1.33 -21.37 2.56
N PRO A 240 2.60 -21.77 2.39
CA PRO A 240 2.99 -22.83 1.46
C PRO A 240 2.32 -24.18 1.71
N LYS A 241 1.82 -24.40 2.94
CA LYS A 241 1.07 -25.61 3.32
C LYS A 241 -0.31 -25.67 2.65
N THR A 242 -0.86 -24.53 2.23
CA THR A 242 -2.14 -24.47 1.52
C THR A 242 -1.90 -24.67 0.03
N GLN A 243 -2.45 -25.76 -0.54
CA GLN A 243 -2.34 -26.07 -1.97
C GLN A 243 -3.74 -26.22 -2.61
N PRO A 244 -4.02 -25.58 -3.75
CA PRO A 244 -3.20 -24.54 -4.37
C PRO A 244 -3.08 -23.30 -3.47
N ARG A 245 -1.96 -22.58 -3.55
CA ARG A 245 -1.79 -21.33 -2.78
C ARG A 245 -2.79 -20.29 -3.26
N GLN A 246 -3.13 -19.38 -2.36
CA GLN A 246 -4.17 -18.39 -2.56
C GLN A 246 -3.59 -16.99 -2.46
N LEU A 247 -3.95 -16.15 -3.42
CA LEU A 247 -3.74 -14.70 -3.38
C LEU A 247 -5.05 -14.05 -2.93
N ARG A 248 -5.07 -13.51 -1.71
CA ARG A 248 -6.26 -12.91 -1.10
C ARG A 248 -6.14 -11.40 -1.11
N ILE A 249 -7.22 -10.71 -1.41
CA ILE A 249 -7.32 -9.25 -1.31
C ILE A 249 -8.58 -8.93 -0.51
N PRO A 250 -8.54 -8.97 0.83
CA PRO A 250 -9.72 -8.62 1.62
C PRO A 250 -10.10 -7.14 1.43
N PRO A 251 -11.39 -6.81 1.23
CA PRO A 251 -12.57 -7.69 1.12
C PRO A 251 -12.91 -8.12 -0.33
N LEU A 252 -12.11 -7.74 -1.33
CA LEU A 252 -12.38 -7.96 -2.75
C LEU A 252 -12.49 -9.44 -3.16
N GLY A 253 -11.76 -10.34 -2.49
CA GLY A 253 -11.87 -11.78 -2.72
C GLY A 253 -10.51 -12.48 -2.77
N MET A 254 -10.46 -13.61 -3.48
CA MET A 254 -9.24 -14.43 -3.58
C MET A 254 -9.15 -15.16 -4.93
N VAL A 255 -7.93 -15.50 -5.33
CA VAL A 255 -7.65 -16.39 -6.46
C VAL A 255 -6.81 -17.56 -5.98
N LYS A 256 -7.13 -18.77 -6.46
CA LYS A 256 -6.49 -20.02 -6.08
C LYS A 256 -5.59 -20.49 -7.22
N ASP A 257 -4.32 -20.10 -7.19
CA ASP A 257 -3.32 -20.56 -8.15
C ASP A 257 -1.90 -20.34 -7.57
N THR A 258 -1.13 -21.42 -7.43
CA THR A 258 0.17 -21.37 -6.75
C THR A 258 1.19 -20.52 -7.50
N TRP A 259 1.23 -20.63 -8.82
CA TRP A 259 2.19 -19.93 -9.66
C TRP A 259 1.91 -18.44 -9.66
N MET A 260 0.68 -18.03 -9.99
CA MET A 260 0.25 -16.64 -10.07
C MET A 260 0.39 -15.95 -8.72
N ALA A 261 -0.04 -16.61 -7.64
CA ALA A 261 0.05 -16.05 -6.30
C ALA A 261 1.52 -15.81 -5.89
N THR A 262 2.43 -16.73 -6.20
CA THR A 262 3.86 -16.59 -5.88
C THR A 262 4.54 -15.54 -6.76
N GLU A 263 4.29 -15.56 -8.07
CA GLU A 263 4.90 -14.63 -9.02
C GLU A 263 4.41 -13.18 -8.84
N PHE A 264 3.20 -12.99 -8.34
CA PHE A 264 2.70 -11.66 -7.98
C PHE A 264 3.63 -10.93 -7.00
N PHE A 265 4.05 -11.60 -5.92
CA PHE A 265 4.96 -11.00 -4.95
C PHE A 265 6.41 -10.97 -5.46
N ARG A 266 6.84 -12.03 -6.15
CA ARG A 266 8.18 -12.08 -6.76
C ARG A 266 8.42 -10.92 -7.73
N ALA A 267 7.38 -10.43 -8.40
CA ALA A 267 7.47 -9.27 -9.30
C ALA A 267 7.99 -7.99 -8.62
N TYR A 268 7.78 -7.84 -7.30
CA TYR A 268 8.28 -6.67 -6.56
C TYR A 268 9.79 -6.73 -6.29
N PHE A 269 10.38 -7.93 -6.27
CA PHE A 269 11.78 -8.13 -5.89
C PHE A 269 12.69 -8.42 -7.08
N GLN A 270 12.18 -9.06 -8.11
CA GLN A 270 12.94 -9.41 -9.32
C GLN A 270 12.72 -8.43 -10.47
N GLY A 271 12.15 -7.26 -10.21
CA GLY A 271 11.80 -6.26 -11.21
C GLY A 271 12.09 -4.83 -10.77
N THR A 272 11.70 -3.86 -11.57
CA THR A 272 11.91 -2.43 -11.31
C THR A 272 10.70 -1.75 -10.68
N ILE A 273 9.79 -2.51 -10.06
CA ILE A 273 8.51 -2.00 -9.55
C ILE A 273 8.73 -0.99 -8.43
N SER A 274 9.63 -1.28 -7.50
CA SER A 274 9.96 -0.38 -6.38
C SER A 274 11.38 -0.65 -5.88
N PRO A 275 12.41 -0.05 -6.49
CA PRO A 275 13.77 -0.13 -5.97
C PRO A 275 13.90 0.25 -4.49
N PRO A 276 13.23 1.32 -3.99
CA PRO A 276 13.28 1.65 -2.56
C PRO A 276 12.76 0.52 -1.65
N LEU A 277 11.69 -0.19 -2.08
CA LEU A 277 11.17 -1.32 -1.31
C LEU A 277 12.20 -2.45 -1.25
N ILE A 278 12.85 -2.77 -2.37
CA ILE A 278 13.83 -3.86 -2.43
C ILE A 278 14.98 -3.57 -1.47
N GLU A 279 15.53 -2.36 -1.50
CA GLU A 279 16.64 -1.96 -0.63
C GLU A 279 16.24 -1.99 0.85
N ASP A 280 15.05 -1.49 1.18
CA ASP A 280 14.59 -1.44 2.56
C ASP A 280 14.28 -2.83 3.12
N VAL A 281 13.65 -3.70 2.32
CA VAL A 281 13.42 -5.09 2.70
C VAL A 281 14.72 -5.85 2.88
N LYS A 282 15.73 -5.65 2.02
CA LYS A 282 17.05 -6.27 2.20
C LYS A 282 17.64 -5.91 3.58
N ARG A 283 17.59 -4.62 3.95
CA ARG A 283 18.03 -4.17 5.29
C ARG A 283 17.23 -4.80 6.41
N GLY A 284 15.89 -4.84 6.31
CA GLY A 284 15.05 -5.41 7.35
C GLY A 284 15.26 -6.92 7.52
N VAL A 285 15.44 -7.65 6.42
CA VAL A 285 15.72 -9.08 6.46
C VAL A 285 17.08 -9.39 7.07
N ASP A 286 18.11 -8.58 6.76
CA ASP A 286 19.43 -8.73 7.36
C ASP A 286 19.45 -8.40 8.86
N SER A 287 18.49 -7.62 9.35
CA SER A 287 18.36 -7.29 10.78
C SER A 287 17.67 -8.37 11.63
N ILE A 288 17.08 -9.39 11.00
CA ILE A 288 16.43 -10.51 11.70
C ILE A 288 17.47 -11.49 12.28
N ILE A 289 18.66 -11.55 11.68
CA ILE A 289 19.75 -12.45 12.03
C ILE A 289 20.79 -11.70 12.86
#